data_AF-A0AAD9BQM3-F1
#
_entry.id   AF-A0AAD9BQM3-F1
#
_cell.length_a   1.000
_cell.length_b   1.000
_cell.length_c   1.000
_cell.angle_alpha   90.00
_cell.angle_beta   90.00
_cell.angle_gamma   90.00
#
_symmetry.space_group_name_H-M   'P 1'
#
loop_
_entity.id
_entity.type
_entity.pdbx_description
1 polymer ?
#
loop_
_entity_poly.entity_id
_entity_poly.type
_entity_poly.pdbx_seq_one_letter_code
_entity_poly.pdbx_strand_id
1 'polypeptide(L)'
;MIKLMCVYKKKSTGIPKTTAQDIGGAPNYFPNSFSAPDTQPQFVESKFQVSPDVARYNSADEDNYTQVCTFYTQVLNEEERQRLCQNMAGALKGAQLFIQKRQ
;
A
#
# COMPACT_ATOMS: atom_id res chain seq x y z
N MET A 1 0.95 -3.07 -23.26
CA MET A 1 0.71 -2.74 -21.83
C MET A 1 1.99 -2.57 -20.99
N ILE A 2 3.20 -2.57 -21.57
CA ILE A 2 4.46 -2.39 -20.81
C ILE A 2 4.91 -0.91 -20.73
N LYS A 3 4.44 -0.06 -21.65
CA LYS A 3 4.89 1.34 -21.78
C LYS A 3 4.46 2.27 -20.62
N LEU A 4 3.47 1.88 -19.82
CA LEU A 4 2.88 2.77 -18.80
C LEU A 4 3.70 2.85 -17.50
N MET A 5 4.64 1.93 -17.25
CA MET A 5 5.48 1.93 -16.04
C MET A 5 6.96 2.26 -16.30
N CYS A 6 7.32 2.67 -17.53
CA CYS A 6 8.70 3.02 -17.84
C CYS A 6 9.03 4.40 -17.26
N VAL A 7 9.73 4.43 -16.13
CA VAL A 7 10.40 5.62 -15.61
C VAL A 7 11.63 5.85 -16.48
N TYR A 8 11.61 6.88 -17.32
CA TYR A 8 12.65 7.19 -18.34
C TYR A 8 14.08 7.41 -17.79
N LYS A 9 14.32 7.33 -16.46
CA LYS A 9 15.62 7.57 -15.80
C LYS A 9 15.97 6.59 -14.66
N LYS A 10 15.52 5.33 -14.68
CA LYS A 10 15.91 4.35 -13.64
C LYS A 10 17.14 3.55 -14.07
N LYS A 11 18.17 3.49 -13.22
CA LYS A 11 19.39 2.68 -13.43
C LYS A 11 19.37 1.45 -12.53
N SER A 12 19.30 0.27 -13.12
CA SER A 12 19.45 -1.02 -12.44
C SER A 12 19.94 -2.05 -13.45
N THR A 13 21.01 -2.78 -13.15
CA THR A 13 21.54 -3.87 -13.98
C THR A 13 21.06 -5.22 -13.44
N GLY A 14 20.79 -6.19 -14.33
CA GLY A 14 20.63 -7.61 -13.95
C GLY A 14 19.22 -8.23 -13.92
N ILE A 15 18.23 -7.74 -14.68
CA ILE A 15 16.92 -8.42 -14.80
C ILE A 15 16.86 -9.21 -16.13
N PRO A 16 16.51 -10.51 -16.14
CA PRO A 16 16.37 -11.25 -17.39
C PRO A 16 15.09 -10.85 -18.13
N LYS A 17 15.23 -10.60 -19.44
CA LYS A 17 14.29 -9.99 -20.42
C LYS A 17 14.42 -8.47 -20.52
N THR A 18 15.41 -8.06 -21.31
CA THR A 18 15.74 -6.68 -21.68
C THR A 18 14.68 -6.05 -22.61
N THR A 19 13.87 -5.15 -22.06
CA THR A 19 13.29 -4.00 -22.80
C THR A 19 13.67 -2.66 -22.18
N ALA A 20 14.64 -2.66 -21.25
CA ALA A 20 15.29 -1.46 -20.73
C ALA A 20 16.70 -1.39 -21.34
N GLN A 21 17.15 -0.19 -21.72
CA GLN A 21 18.51 0.02 -22.20
C GLN A 21 19.49 -0.41 -21.10
N ASP A 22 20.25 -1.46 -21.38
CA ASP A 22 21.45 -1.76 -20.61
C ASP A 22 22.38 -0.54 -20.77
N ILE A 23 22.87 0.03 -19.67
CA ILE A 23 23.58 1.32 -19.67
C ILE A 23 24.99 1.24 -20.29
N GLY A 24 25.25 0.21 -21.09
CA GLY A 24 26.51 -0.05 -21.77
C GLY A 24 27.66 -0.29 -20.80
N GLY A 25 28.86 0.19 -21.16
CA GLY A 25 30.10 0.07 -20.38
C GLY A 25 30.26 1.11 -19.25
N ALA A 26 29.18 1.76 -18.82
CA ALA A 26 29.23 2.61 -17.64
C ALA A 26 29.56 1.77 -16.38
N PRO A 27 30.31 2.30 -15.40
CA PRO A 27 30.56 1.60 -14.16
C PRO A 27 29.27 1.13 -13.49
N ASN A 28 29.24 -0.13 -13.08
CA ASN A 28 28.12 -0.76 -12.37
C ASN A 28 28.31 -0.74 -10.85
N TYR A 29 29.18 0.13 -10.33
CA TYR A 29 29.50 0.26 -8.91
C TYR A 29 29.52 1.74 -8.48
N PHE A 30 29.21 1.99 -7.21
CA PHE A 30 29.25 3.30 -6.57
C PHE A 30 29.94 3.19 -5.19
N PRO A 31 30.80 4.15 -4.80
CA PRO A 31 31.27 5.30 -5.58
C PRO A 31 32.21 4.88 -6.73
N ASN A 32 32.32 5.70 -7.78
CA ASN A 32 33.26 5.49 -8.90
C ASN A 32 33.86 6.81 -9.38
N SER A 33 35.00 6.72 -10.09
CA SER A 33 35.74 7.89 -10.61
C SER A 33 35.53 8.14 -12.11
N PHE A 34 34.48 7.57 -12.71
CA PHE A 34 34.26 7.57 -14.18
C PHE A 34 33.00 8.33 -14.59
N SER A 35 32.61 9.35 -13.82
CA SER A 35 31.48 10.25 -14.13
C SER A 35 30.13 9.54 -14.33
N ALA A 36 29.93 8.37 -13.71
CA ALA A 36 28.59 7.79 -13.61
C ALA A 36 27.71 8.65 -12.65
N PRO A 37 26.38 8.47 -12.63
CA PRO A 37 25.52 9.29 -11.79
C PRO A 37 25.88 9.24 -10.32
N ASP A 38 25.68 10.38 -9.69
CA ASP A 38 25.94 10.60 -8.28
C ASP A 38 24.62 10.80 -7.51
N THR A 39 24.73 10.69 -6.19
CA THR A 39 23.68 11.03 -5.23
C THR A 39 23.32 12.51 -5.30
N GLN A 40 22.07 12.84 -4.96
CA GLN A 40 21.54 14.20 -4.98
C GLN A 40 21.06 14.57 -3.57
N PRO A 41 21.91 15.23 -2.75
CA PRO A 41 21.61 15.52 -1.34
C PRO A 41 20.33 16.35 -1.11
N GLN A 42 19.91 17.13 -2.11
CA GLN A 42 18.68 17.93 -2.06
C GLN A 42 17.39 17.10 -2.03
N PHE A 43 17.47 15.80 -2.33
CA PHE A 43 16.33 14.87 -2.36
C PHE A 43 16.39 13.82 -1.23
N VAL A 44 17.18 14.06 -0.17
CA VAL A 44 17.21 13.22 1.03
C VAL A 44 15.83 13.24 1.72
N GLU A 45 15.36 12.09 2.18
CA GLU A 45 14.09 11.98 2.88
C GLU A 45 14.07 12.79 4.19
N SER A 46 12.87 13.21 4.61
CA SER A 46 12.68 13.88 5.90
C SER A 46 13.11 12.99 7.06
N LYS A 47 13.92 13.53 7.97
CA LYS A 47 14.29 12.86 9.23
C LYS A 47 13.11 12.85 10.20
N PHE A 48 12.84 11.70 10.82
CA PHE A 48 11.84 11.58 11.89
C PHE A 48 12.38 10.69 13.03
N GLN A 49 11.85 10.88 14.23
CA GLN A 49 12.18 10.08 15.40
C GLN A 49 11.17 8.94 15.55
N VAL A 50 11.63 7.79 16.01
CA VAL A 50 10.80 6.60 16.25
C VAL A 50 10.95 6.15 17.69
N SER A 51 9.81 5.88 18.30
CA SER A 51 9.62 5.28 19.63
C SER A 51 8.24 4.62 19.63
N PRO A 52 7.99 3.46 20.26
CA PRO A 52 8.79 2.75 21.26
C PRO A 52 9.63 1.60 20.64
N ASP A 53 9.96 0.56 21.42
CA ASP A 53 10.77 -0.59 21.02
C ASP A 53 10.24 -1.32 19.78
N VAL A 54 11.12 -2.06 19.11
CA VAL A 54 10.73 -2.96 18.02
C VAL A 54 10.08 -4.21 18.61
N ALA A 55 8.76 -4.30 18.52
CA ALA A 55 7.97 -5.42 19.06
C ALA A 55 6.77 -5.74 18.16
N ARG A 56 6.08 -6.85 18.47
CA ARG A 56 4.78 -7.19 17.88
C ARG A 56 3.67 -6.51 18.68
N TYR A 57 3.26 -5.31 18.25
CA TYR A 57 2.15 -4.60 18.85
C TYR A 57 0.81 -5.24 18.45
N ASN A 58 -0.10 -5.40 19.43
CA ASN A 58 -1.46 -5.84 19.21
C ASN A 58 -2.36 -4.62 19.02
N SER A 59 -3.20 -4.62 17.99
CA SER A 59 -4.15 -3.54 17.67
C SER A 59 -5.61 -3.97 17.83
N ALA A 60 -5.87 -5.11 18.46
CA ALA A 60 -7.23 -5.64 18.61
C ALA A 60 -8.17 -4.73 19.44
N ASP A 61 -7.62 -3.84 20.26
CA ASP A 61 -8.31 -2.87 21.09
C ASP A 61 -8.41 -1.47 20.46
N GLU A 62 -7.92 -1.29 19.22
CA GLU A 62 -8.14 -0.08 18.46
C GLU A 62 -9.62 0.14 18.15
N ASP A 63 -9.99 1.40 17.91
CA ASP A 63 -11.36 1.77 17.58
C ASP A 63 -11.74 1.34 16.16
N ASN A 64 -12.50 0.26 16.08
CA ASN A 64 -12.98 -0.32 14.84
C ASN A 64 -14.41 0.12 14.46
N TYR A 65 -15.07 0.97 15.26
CA TYR A 65 -16.51 1.23 15.12
C TYR A 65 -16.88 2.69 14.88
N THR A 66 -16.11 3.67 15.39
CA THR A 66 -16.49 5.09 15.27
C THR A 66 -16.60 5.55 13.82
N GLN A 67 -15.63 5.20 12.98
CA GLN A 67 -15.66 5.58 11.56
C GLN A 67 -16.84 4.91 10.82
N VAL A 68 -17.08 3.62 11.10
CA VAL A 68 -18.16 2.86 10.45
C VAL A 68 -19.54 3.35 10.89
N CYS A 69 -19.70 3.69 12.18
CA CYS A 69 -20.91 4.31 12.70
C CYS A 69 -21.18 5.66 12.02
N THR A 70 -20.13 6.48 11.87
CA THR A 70 -20.23 7.76 11.16
C THR A 70 -20.64 7.57 9.71
N PHE A 71 -20.03 6.61 9.00
CA PHE A 71 -20.42 6.24 7.64
C PHE A 71 -21.91 5.83 7.57
N TYR A 72 -22.35 4.93 8.44
CA TYR A 72 -23.72 4.43 8.42
C TYR A 72 -24.77 5.49 8.77
N THR A 73 -24.49 6.34 9.77
CA THR A 73 -25.47 7.30 10.31
C THR A 73 -25.47 8.64 9.59
N GLN A 74 -24.31 9.13 9.16
CA GLN A 74 -24.14 10.49 8.64
C GLN A 74 -23.90 10.54 7.13
N VAL A 75 -23.34 9.48 6.53
CA VAL A 75 -23.04 9.46 5.08
C VAL A 75 -24.16 8.81 4.29
N LEU A 76 -24.70 7.68 4.76
CA LEU A 76 -25.75 6.95 4.06
C LEU A 76 -27.13 7.56 4.29
N ASN A 77 -27.95 7.59 3.24
CA ASN A 77 -29.38 7.79 3.38
C ASN A 77 -30.12 6.47 3.71
N GLU A 78 -31.43 6.56 3.93
CA GLU A 78 -32.21 5.41 4.39
C GLU A 78 -32.30 4.26 3.39
N GLU A 79 -32.45 4.57 2.10
CA GLU A 79 -32.51 3.53 1.07
C GLU A 79 -31.16 2.81 0.91
N GLU A 80 -30.06 3.55 1.03
CA GLU A 80 -28.70 3.00 0.99
C GLU A 80 -28.43 2.11 2.19
N ARG A 81 -28.87 2.52 3.39
CA ARG A 81 -28.82 1.67 4.59
C ARG A 81 -29.61 0.38 4.41
N GLN A 82 -30.82 0.47 3.84
CA GLN A 82 -31.63 -0.72 3.57
C GLN A 82 -30.92 -1.67 2.59
N ARG A 83 -30.39 -1.16 1.48
CA ARG A 83 -29.63 -1.96 0.50
C ARG A 83 -28.38 -2.59 1.12
N LEU A 84 -27.66 -1.84 1.96
CA LEU A 84 -26.49 -2.34 2.68
C LEU A 84 -26.87 -3.54 3.57
N CYS A 85 -27.90 -3.41 4.40
CA CYS A 85 -28.37 -4.47 5.28
C CYS A 85 -28.86 -5.71 4.48
N GLN A 86 -29.58 -5.51 3.38
CA GLN A 86 -30.03 -6.60 2.51
C GLN A 86 -28.87 -7.35 1.88
N ASN A 87 -27.86 -6.63 1.39
CA ASN A 87 -26.66 -7.24 0.81
C ASN A 87 -25.88 -8.05 1.86
N MET A 88 -25.70 -7.51 3.07
CA MET A 88 -25.02 -8.21 4.17
C MET A 88 -25.77 -9.47 4.59
N ALA A 89 -27.08 -9.38 4.82
CA ALA A 89 -27.91 -10.53 5.17
C ALA A 89 -27.92 -11.58 4.05
N GLY A 90 -28.02 -11.14 2.79
CA GLY A 90 -27.98 -12.01 1.62
C GLY A 90 -26.68 -12.81 1.50
N ALA A 91 -25.55 -12.22 1.86
CA ALA A 91 -24.24 -12.89 1.88
C ALA A 91 -24.07 -13.81 3.11
N LEU A 92 -24.56 -13.40 4.28
CA LEU A 92 -24.37 -14.12 5.54
C LEU A 92 -25.34 -15.30 5.76
N LYS A 93 -26.47 -15.35 5.05
CA LYS A 93 -27.54 -16.33 5.29
C LYS A 93 -27.10 -17.81 5.26
N GLY A 94 -26.05 -18.12 4.49
CA GLY A 94 -25.52 -19.49 4.36
C GLY A 94 -24.47 -19.87 5.40
N ALA A 95 -24.01 -18.91 6.22
CA ALA A 95 -23.03 -19.18 7.27
C ALA A 95 -23.66 -19.92 8.45
N GLN A 96 -22.85 -20.62 9.23
CA GLN A 96 -23.33 -21.26 10.46
C GLN A 96 -23.85 -20.22 11.45
N LEU A 97 -24.86 -20.58 12.24
CA LEU A 97 -25.55 -19.63 13.14
C LEU A 97 -24.61 -18.90 14.12
N PHE A 98 -23.57 -19.57 14.64
CA PHE A 98 -22.63 -18.91 15.54
C PHE A 98 -21.79 -17.83 14.84
N ILE A 99 -21.53 -18.00 13.54
CA ILE A 99 -20.82 -17.01 12.72
C ILE A 99 -21.75 -15.83 12.45
N GLN A 100 -23.02 -16.09 12.11
CA GLN A 100 -24.03 -15.04 11.92
C GLN A 100 -24.22 -14.21 13.18
N LYS A 101 -24.32 -14.83 14.36
CA LYS A 101 -24.46 -14.14 15.66
C LYS A 101 -23.23 -13.33 16.08
N ARG A 102 -22.06 -13.65 15.53
CA ARG A 102 -20.80 -12.93 15.79
C ARG A 102 -20.70 -11.67 14.93
N GLN A 103 -21.35 -11.63 13.77
CA GLN A 103 -21.39 -10.42 12.94
C GLN A 103 -22.38 -9.42 13.53
#